data_AF-A0A699K7X8-F1
#
_entry.id   AF-A0A699K7X8-F1
#
_cell.length_a   1.000
_cell.length_b   1.000
_cell.length_c   1.000
_cell.angle_alpha   90.00
_cell.angle_beta   90.00
_cell.angle_gamma   90.00
#
_symmetry.space_group_name_H-M   'P 1'
#
loop_
_entity.id
_entity.type
_entity.pdbx_description
1 polymer ?
#
loop_
_entity_poly.entity_id
_entity_poly.type
_entity_poly.pdbx_seq_one_letter_code
_entity_poly.pdbx_strand_id
1 'polypeptide(L)'
;MHLSFNRVVDAGLFKGIRLNSSISVSHLFNADDALILGEWSNDNLRASSIGCSIMKNQFRYLGVMVGENMARHKAWSDVILKLRSRLSKWKTKSLSIGGRLTLLKSVLGASPLYYMSVFKAPKGVL
;
A
#
# COMPACT_ATOMS: atom_id res chain seq x y z
N MET A 1 -13.05 15.62 -3.54
CA MET A 1 -12.76 14.80 -2.33
C MET A 1 -11.58 15.36 -1.53
N HIS A 2 -10.38 15.54 -2.11
CA HIS A 2 -9.21 16.10 -1.40
C HIS A 2 -9.48 17.46 -0.71
N LEU A 3 -10.06 18.43 -1.44
CA LEU A 3 -10.39 19.76 -0.86
C LEU A 3 -11.40 19.67 0.30
N SER A 4 -12.37 18.77 0.19
CA SER A 4 -13.41 18.56 1.20
C SER A 4 -12.83 17.94 2.47
N PHE A 5 -11.87 17.03 2.34
CA PHE A 5 -11.24 16.39 3.49
C PHE A 5 -10.24 17.34 4.19
N ASN A 6 -9.53 18.18 3.44
CA ASN A 6 -8.70 19.25 4.04
C ASN A 6 -9.54 20.15 4.95
N ARG A 7 -10.77 20.52 4.54
CA ARG A 7 -11.67 21.30 5.41
C ARG A 7 -12.03 20.59 6.71
N VAL A 8 -12.13 19.26 6.72
CA VAL A 8 -12.40 18.46 7.93
C VAL A 8 -11.18 18.47 8.86
N VAL A 9 -9.98 18.40 8.30
CA VAL A 9 -8.72 18.49 9.05
C VAL A 9 -8.52 19.89 9.60
N ASP A 10 -8.71 20.92 8.78
CA ASP A 10 -8.57 22.35 9.15
C ASP A 10 -9.60 22.77 10.20
N ALA A 11 -10.81 22.19 10.15
CA ALA A 11 -11.84 22.38 11.17
C ALA A 11 -11.56 21.62 12.48
N GLY A 12 -10.46 20.86 12.57
CA GLY A 12 -10.10 20.07 13.74
C GLY A 12 -10.99 18.85 13.99
N LEU A 13 -11.86 18.51 13.03
CA LEU A 13 -12.78 17.37 13.12
C LEU A 13 -12.09 16.03 12.86
N PHE A 14 -10.89 16.07 12.27
CA PHE A 14 -10.06 14.89 12.06
C PHE A 14 -8.58 15.21 12.25
N LYS A 15 -7.89 14.35 13.02
CA LYS A 15 -6.48 14.50 13.35
C LYS A 15 -5.65 13.40 12.71
N GLY A 16 -4.80 13.78 11.75
CA GLY A 16 -3.89 12.87 11.05
C GLY A 16 -2.79 12.29 11.93
N ILE A 17 -2.05 11.32 11.39
CA ILE A 17 -0.88 10.72 12.03
C ILE A 17 0.31 11.68 11.91
N ARG A 18 0.92 12.02 13.04
CA ARG A 18 2.14 12.84 13.07
C ARG A 18 3.36 11.93 12.93
N LEU A 19 4.08 12.04 11.81
CA LEU A 19 5.27 11.24 11.56
C LEU A 19 6.50 11.85 12.25
N ASN A 20 6.64 13.17 12.19
CA ASN A 20 7.72 13.97 12.81
C ASN A 20 7.15 15.29 13.36
N SER A 21 7.98 16.14 13.97
CA SER A 21 7.57 17.45 14.50
C SER A 21 6.88 18.38 13.48
N SER A 22 7.15 18.21 12.18
CA SER A 22 6.61 19.05 11.11
C SER A 22 5.67 18.36 10.11
N ILE A 23 5.65 17.02 10.04
CA ILE A 23 4.93 16.29 9.00
C ILE A 23 3.76 15.51 9.63
N SER A 24 2.54 15.91 9.29
CA SER A 24 1.32 15.16 9.56
C SER A 24 0.71 14.61 8.27
N VAL A 25 0.37 13.32 8.28
CA VAL A 25 -0.31 12.65 7.16
C VAL A 25 -1.71 12.27 7.62
N SER A 26 -2.72 12.81 6.93
CA SER A 26 -4.15 12.57 7.21
C SER A 26 -4.83 11.72 6.14
N HIS A 27 -4.34 11.75 4.91
CA HIS A 27 -4.95 11.05 3.78
C HIS A 27 -3.95 10.75 2.66
N LEU A 28 -4.16 9.65 1.95
CA LEU A 28 -3.49 9.28 0.71
C LEU A 28 -4.56 9.05 -0.35
N PHE A 29 -4.46 9.77 -1.45
CA PHE A 29 -5.33 9.57 -2.61
C PHE A 29 -4.52 8.98 -3.75
N ASN A 30 -5.02 7.90 -4.33
CA ASN A 30 -4.49 7.32 -5.56
C ASN A 30 -5.63 6.99 -6.52
N ALA A 31 -5.79 7.79 -7.57
CA ALA A 31 -6.85 7.65 -8.57
C ALA A 31 -8.23 7.41 -7.92
N ASP A 32 -8.69 6.16 -7.93
CA ASP A 32 -10.00 5.77 -7.43
C ASP A 32 -10.02 5.41 -5.92
N ASP A 33 -8.85 5.26 -5.30
CA ASP A 33 -8.69 4.86 -3.90
C ASP A 33 -8.35 6.05 -3.00
N ALA A 34 -9.08 6.17 -1.88
CA ALA A 34 -8.81 7.11 -0.80
C ALA A 34 -8.54 6.36 0.50
N LEU A 35 -7.36 6.54 1.07
CA LEU A 35 -6.99 6.01 2.38
C LEU A 35 -6.88 7.17 3.38
N ILE A 36 -7.70 7.13 4.42
CA ILE A 36 -7.70 8.13 5.49
C ILE A 36 -6.94 7.55 6.69
N LEU A 37 -5.94 8.29 7.18
CA LEU A 37 -5.04 7.88 8.26
C LEU A 37 -5.18 8.86 9.43
N GLY A 38 -5.58 8.35 10.60
CA GLY A 38 -5.78 9.17 11.79
C GLY A 38 -5.21 8.53 13.04
N GLU A 39 -4.94 9.35 14.04
CA GLU A 39 -4.63 8.89 15.39
C GLU A 39 -5.84 8.14 15.98
N TRP A 40 -5.60 7.12 16.81
CA TRP A 40 -6.68 6.48 17.54
C TRP A 40 -7.20 7.42 18.64
N SER A 41 -8.32 8.09 18.39
CA SER A 41 -8.97 8.98 19.35
C SER A 41 -10.48 8.95 19.20
N ASN A 42 -11.21 9.28 20.28
CA ASN A 42 -12.67 9.39 20.23
C ASN A 42 -13.15 10.46 19.23
N ASP A 43 -12.36 11.51 19.02
CA ASP A 43 -12.66 12.57 18.04
C ASP A 43 -12.57 12.02 16.60
N ASN A 44 -11.54 11.25 16.28
CA ASN A 44 -11.42 10.59 14.98
C ASN A 44 -12.43 9.48 14.79
N LEU A 45 -12.84 8.78 15.86
CA LEU A 45 -13.92 7.80 15.79
C LEU A 45 -15.26 8.46 15.43
N ARG A 46 -15.51 9.70 15.86
CA ARG A 46 -16.69 10.47 15.44
C ARG A 46 -16.66 10.80 13.94
N ALA A 47 -15.50 10.85 13.30
CA ALA A 47 -15.41 10.97 11.84
C ALA A 47 -15.97 9.72 11.10
N SER A 48 -16.27 8.62 11.77
CA SER A 48 -17.04 7.54 11.14
C SER A 48 -18.48 7.96 10.80
N SER A 49 -19.03 8.93 11.54
CA SER A 49 -20.36 9.51 11.25
C SER A 49 -20.40 10.34 9.97
N ILE A 50 -19.26 10.80 9.46
CA ILE A 50 -19.16 11.54 8.18
C ILE A 50 -18.97 10.61 6.97
N GLY A 51 -19.27 9.32 7.12
CA GLY A 51 -19.19 8.31 6.05
C GLY A 51 -17.81 7.67 5.89
N CYS A 52 -16.89 7.87 6.85
CA CYS A 52 -15.59 7.22 6.83
C CYS A 52 -15.66 5.84 7.49
N SER A 53 -15.47 4.77 6.73
CA SER A 53 -15.42 3.42 7.31
C SER A 53 -14.15 3.24 8.13
N ILE A 54 -14.27 2.90 9.42
CA ILE A 54 -13.12 2.52 10.25
C ILE A 54 -12.61 1.17 9.77
N MET A 55 -11.41 1.16 9.19
CA MET A 55 -10.78 -0.09 8.74
C MET A 55 -10.23 -0.85 9.94
N LYS A 56 -10.56 -2.14 10.05
CA LYS A 56 -9.94 -3.06 11.02
C LYS A 56 -8.46 -3.29 10.65
N ASN A 57 -7.67 -3.82 11.60
CA ASN A 57 -6.21 -3.98 11.54
C ASN A 57 -5.57 -4.50 10.23
N GLN A 58 -6.33 -5.10 9.32
CA GLN A 58 -5.85 -5.59 8.02
C GLN A 58 -6.74 -5.07 6.90
N PHE A 59 -6.15 -4.40 5.92
CA PHE A 59 -6.88 -3.91 4.74
C PHE A 59 -6.07 -4.01 3.45
N ARG A 60 -6.75 -4.13 2.30
CA ARG A 60 -6.08 -4.12 0.99
C ARG A 60 -6.01 -2.69 0.45
N TYR A 61 -4.80 -2.19 0.21
CA TYR A 61 -4.55 -0.92 -0.48
C TYR A 61 -3.66 -1.18 -1.69
N LEU A 62 -4.08 -0.74 -2.89
CA LEU A 62 -3.40 -1.04 -4.16
C LEU A 62 -3.18 -2.55 -4.38
N GLY A 63 -4.08 -3.35 -3.81
CA GLY A 63 -4.07 -4.80 -3.80
C GLY A 63 -2.95 -5.44 -2.95
N VAL A 64 -2.47 -4.74 -1.94
CA VAL A 64 -1.52 -5.24 -0.93
C VAL A 64 -2.22 -5.21 0.42
N MET A 65 -2.10 -6.28 1.21
CA MET A 65 -2.59 -6.24 2.58
C MET A 65 -1.67 -5.38 3.45
N VAL A 66 -2.17 -4.22 3.84
CA VAL A 66 -1.58 -3.31 4.82
C VAL A 66 -2.10 -3.70 6.20
N GLY A 67 -1.18 -3.79 7.17
CA GLY A 67 -1.51 -4.16 8.56
C GLY A 67 -1.38 -5.65 8.90
N GLU A 68 -1.03 -6.50 7.94
CA GLU A 68 -0.46 -7.81 8.25
C GLU A 68 1.00 -7.70 8.68
N ASN A 69 1.47 -8.66 9.50
CA ASN A 69 2.89 -8.73 9.83
C ASN A 69 3.67 -9.19 8.59
N MET A 70 4.18 -8.21 7.83
CA MET A 70 4.99 -8.42 6.62
C MET A 70 6.31 -9.16 6.90
N ALA A 71 6.67 -9.45 8.15
CA ALA A 71 7.74 -10.40 8.48
C ALA A 71 7.32 -11.87 8.33
N ARG A 72 6.04 -12.16 8.07
CA ARG A 72 5.53 -13.52 7.83
C ARG A 72 5.51 -13.83 6.35
N HIS A 73 5.97 -15.03 5.98
CA HIS A 73 5.99 -15.52 4.59
C HIS A 73 4.59 -15.48 3.93
N LYS A 74 3.54 -15.76 4.71
CA LYS A 74 2.14 -15.72 4.25
C LYS A 74 1.71 -14.35 3.72
N ALA A 75 2.21 -13.25 4.30
CA ALA A 75 1.87 -11.90 3.85
C ALA A 75 2.43 -11.56 2.46
N TRP A 76 3.49 -12.27 2.04
CA TRP A 76 4.11 -12.11 0.71
C TRP A 76 3.45 -12.98 -0.37
N SER A 77 2.58 -13.92 -0.01
CA SER A 77 1.97 -14.86 -0.95
C SER A 77 1.19 -14.15 -2.07
N ASP A 78 0.40 -13.14 -1.75
CA ASP A 78 -0.36 -12.34 -2.72
C ASP A 78 0.56 -11.56 -3.68
N VAL A 79 1.68 -11.05 -3.17
CA VAL A 79 2.70 -10.34 -3.98
C VAL A 79 3.37 -11.34 -4.94
N ILE A 80 3.78 -12.51 -4.44
CA ILE A 80 4.39 -13.57 -5.25
C ILE A 80 3.42 -14.08 -6.32
N LEU A 81 2.15 -14.28 -5.97
CA LEU A 81 1.12 -14.73 -6.92
C LEU A 81 0.89 -13.70 -8.03
N LYS A 82 0.85 -12.40 -7.70
CA LYS A 82 0.79 -11.33 -8.70
C LYS A 82 2.00 -11.34 -9.61
N LEU A 83 3.21 -11.53 -9.08
CA LEU A 83 4.42 -11.62 -9.88
C LEU A 83 4.39 -12.84 -10.80
N ARG A 84 4.01 -14.00 -10.28
CA ARG A 84 3.84 -15.22 -11.08
C ARG A 84 2.79 -15.04 -12.16
N SER A 85 1.64 -14.44 -11.86
CA SER A 85 0.59 -14.19 -12.84
C SER A 85 1.04 -13.19 -13.90
N ARG A 86 1.80 -12.15 -13.51
CA ARG A 86 2.41 -11.25 -14.48
C ARG A 86 3.37 -12.03 -15.36
N LEU A 87 4.32 -12.79 -14.81
CA LEU A 87 5.32 -13.58 -15.54
C LEU A 87 4.71 -14.70 -16.40
N SER A 88 3.61 -15.33 -15.97
CA SER A 88 2.97 -16.44 -16.70
C SER A 88 2.28 -15.99 -17.99
N LYS A 89 1.90 -14.72 -18.08
CA LYS A 89 1.37 -14.10 -19.31
C LYS A 89 2.43 -13.91 -20.40
N TRP A 90 3.71 -14.21 -20.12
CA TRP A 90 4.81 -13.92 -21.04
C TRP A 90 5.17 -15.16 -21.84
N LYS A 91 5.29 -14.97 -23.16
CA LYS A 91 5.71 -16.01 -24.10
C LYS A 91 7.23 -16.13 -24.04
N THR A 92 7.73 -17.00 -23.17
CA THR A 92 9.16 -17.23 -22.91
C THR A 92 10.00 -17.60 -24.15
N LYS A 93 9.35 -18.05 -25.23
CA LYS A 93 9.99 -18.47 -26.49
C LYS A 93 10.30 -17.33 -27.48
N SER A 94 9.79 -16.11 -27.28
CA SER A 94 10.00 -15.00 -28.25
C SER A 94 11.09 -14.01 -27.85
N LEU A 95 11.81 -14.27 -26.75
CA LEU A 95 12.69 -13.27 -26.14
C LEU A 95 14.12 -13.79 -26.04
N SER A 96 15.07 -13.00 -26.53
CA SER A 96 16.49 -13.27 -26.38
C SER A 96 16.89 -13.35 -24.90
N ILE A 97 18.06 -13.92 -24.61
CA ILE A 97 18.54 -14.03 -23.22
C ILE A 97 18.68 -12.64 -22.56
N GLY A 98 19.10 -11.63 -23.33
CA GLY A 98 19.16 -10.24 -22.90
C GLY A 98 17.77 -9.65 -22.69
N GLY A 99 16.83 -9.92 -23.59
CA GLY A 99 15.44 -9.50 -23.44
C GLY A 99 14.82 -10.05 -22.16
N ARG A 100 15.07 -11.33 -21.83
CA ARG A 100 14.60 -11.97 -20.59
C ARG A 100 15.17 -11.32 -19.34
N LEU A 101 16.45 -10.95 -19.35
CA LEU A 101 17.08 -10.28 -18.22
C LEU A 101 16.53 -8.87 -18.01
N THR A 102 16.39 -8.08 -19.08
CA THR A 102 15.79 -6.73 -19.01
C THR A 102 14.35 -6.78 -18.53
N LEU A 103 13.60 -7.77 -18.99
CA LEU A 103 12.25 -8.09 -18.51
C LEU A 103 12.19 -8.30 -17.01
N LEU A 104 13.05 -9.21 -16.54
CA LEU A 104 13.08 -9.62 -15.15
C LEU A 104 13.41 -8.42 -14.29
N LYS A 105 14.38 -7.59 -14.73
CA LYS A 105 14.71 -6.31 -14.11
C LYS A 105 13.53 -5.34 -14.10
N SER A 106 12.74 -5.24 -15.17
CA SER A 106 11.56 -4.36 -15.21
C SER A 106 10.44 -4.82 -14.28
N VAL A 107 10.13 -6.12 -14.26
CA VAL A 107 9.03 -6.69 -13.47
C VAL A 107 9.39 -6.74 -11.99
N LEU A 108 10.65 -7.11 -11.67
CA LEU A 108 11.15 -7.11 -10.30
C LEU A 108 11.47 -5.70 -9.80
N GLY A 109 11.87 -4.79 -10.68
CA GLY A 109 12.15 -3.39 -10.33
C GLY A 109 10.89 -2.58 -10.03
N ALA A 110 9.79 -2.83 -10.74
CA ALA A 110 8.58 -2.02 -10.62
C ALA A 110 7.61 -2.45 -9.51
N SER A 111 7.62 -3.71 -9.08
CA SER A 111 6.61 -4.22 -8.14
C SER A 111 7.20 -4.74 -6.81
N PRO A 112 8.05 -5.78 -6.77
CA PRO A 112 8.59 -6.28 -5.51
C PRO A 112 9.65 -5.37 -4.91
N LEU A 113 10.45 -4.63 -5.70
CA LEU A 113 11.44 -3.70 -5.14
C LEU A 113 10.78 -2.62 -4.28
N TYR A 114 9.64 -2.08 -4.73
CA TYR A 114 8.84 -1.14 -3.94
C TYR A 114 8.39 -1.79 -2.62
N TYR A 115 7.84 -3.02 -2.67
CA TYR A 115 7.43 -3.73 -1.46
C TYR A 115 8.58 -4.06 -0.51
N MET A 116 9.74 -4.45 -1.04
CA MET A 116 10.94 -4.76 -0.25
C MET A 116 11.62 -3.49 0.31
N SER A 117 11.38 -2.32 -0.31
CA SER A 117 11.82 -1.03 0.22
C SER A 117 10.95 -0.54 1.36
N VAL A 118 9.63 -0.79 1.31
CA VAL A 118 8.67 -0.37 2.32
C VAL A 118 8.59 -1.37 3.48
N PHE A 119 8.75 -2.67 3.21
CA PHE A 119 8.64 -3.73 4.21
C PHE A 119 9.87 -4.63 4.24
N LYS A 120 10.35 -4.96 5.44
CA LYS A 120 11.48 -5.87 5.63
C LYS A 120 11.07 -7.29 5.20
N ALA A 121 11.60 -7.73 4.06
CA ALA A 121 11.34 -9.07 3.54
C ALA A 121 11.92 -10.16 4.48
N PRO A 122 11.16 -11.21 4.81
CA PRO A 122 11.68 -12.34 5.56
C PRO A 122 12.72 -13.11 4.73
N LYS A 123 13.72 -13.69 5.40
CA LYS A 123 14.69 -14.57 4.76
C LYS A 123 13.94 -15.78 4.17
N GLY A 124 14.05 -16.00 2.85
CA GLY A 124 13.39 -17.11 2.14
C GLY A 124 12.12 -16.75 1.32
N VAL A 125 11.84 -15.46 1.12
CA VAL A 125 10.80 -15.01 0.16
C VAL A 125 11.32 -14.88 -1.28
N LEU A 126 12.65 -14.85 -1.44
CA LEU A 126 13.35 -14.87 -2.73
C LEU A 126 13.98 -16.24 -2.99
#